data_AF-A0A1T0A336-F1
#
_entry.id   AF-A0A1T0A336-F1
#
_cell.length_a   1.000
_cell.length_b   1.000
_cell.length_c   1.000
_cell.angle_alpha   90.00
_cell.angle_beta   90.00
_cell.angle_gamma   90.00
#
_symmetry.space_group_name_H-M   'P 1'
#
loop_
_entity.id
_entity.type
_entity.pdbx_description
1 polymer ?
#
loop_
_entity_poly.entity_id
_entity_poly.type
_entity_poly.pdbx_seq_one_letter_code
_entity_poly.pdbx_strand_id
1 'polypeptide(L)' 'MLTSTAYAQSCRVADPTGTPLNVRASVQGKVIGKLPNRKVVHVLDYDYDSKGRTWAYVSYDSGRRSGWVFREFIACY' A
#
# COMPACT_ATOMS: atom_id res chain seq x y z
N MET A 1 -0.02 23.73 -19.24
CA MET A 1 0.41 22.40 -18.75
C MET A 1 -0.09 22.28 -17.31
N LEU A 2 -1.06 21.40 -17.03
CA LEU A 2 -1.56 21.19 -15.67
C LEU A 2 -0.62 20.21 -14.97
N THR A 3 0.20 20.70 -14.05
CA THR A 3 0.95 19.84 -13.13
C THR A 3 -0.02 19.25 -12.12
N SER A 4 -0.46 18.01 -12.36
CA SER A 4 -1.19 17.24 -11.36
C SER A 4 -0.19 16.80 -10.29
N THR A 5 -0.12 17.54 -9.20
CA THR A 5 0.50 17.04 -7.97
C THR A 5 -0.36 15.87 -7.49
N ALA A 6 0.08 14.64 -7.75
CA ALA A 6 -0.50 13.46 -7.13
C ALA A 6 -0.26 13.57 -5.62
N TYR A 7 -1.28 14.02 -4.87
CA TYR A 7 -1.22 14.01 -3.42
C TYR A 7 -1.24 12.57 -2.96
N ALA A 8 -0.17 12.15 -2.29
CA ALA A 8 -0.11 10.83 -1.70
C ALA A 8 -1.19 10.71 -0.61
N GLN A 9 -2.18 9.84 -0.82
CA GLN A 9 -3.29 9.68 0.11
C GLN A 9 -2.78 8.97 1.38
N SER A 10 -3.03 9.55 2.55
CA SER A 10 -2.61 8.95 3.82
C SER A 10 -3.55 7.81 4.19
N CYS A 11 -2.96 6.68 4.58
CA CYS A 11 -3.72 5.51 5.03
C CYS A 11 -3.03 4.86 6.22
N ARG A 12 -3.79 4.01 6.92
CA ARG A 12 -3.32 3.21 8.04
C ARG A 12 -3.59 1.74 7.79
N VAL A 13 -2.63 0.88 8.11
CA VAL A 13 -2.80 -0.58 8.05
C VAL A 13 -3.88 -1.01 9.06
N ALA A 14 -4.88 -1.70 8.55
CA ALA A 14 -6.09 -2.12 9.25
C ALA A 14 -6.48 -3.55 8.87
N ASP A 15 -5.51 -4.48 8.93
CA ASP A 15 -5.77 -5.90 8.66
C ASP A 15 -6.61 -6.50 9.81
N PRO A 16 -7.83 -6.98 9.53
CA PRO A 16 -8.74 -7.50 10.57
C PRO A 16 -8.29 -8.84 11.14
N THR A 17 -7.37 -9.56 10.48
CA THR A 17 -6.85 -10.85 10.95
C THR A 17 -5.85 -10.70 12.10
N GLY A 18 -5.36 -9.48 12.34
CA GLY A 18 -4.31 -9.20 13.32
C GLY A 18 -2.91 -9.61 12.88
N THR A 19 -2.74 -10.15 11.67
CA THR A 19 -1.42 -10.48 11.11
C THR A 19 -0.78 -9.25 10.45
N PRO A 20 0.57 -9.16 10.38
CA PRO A 20 1.22 -8.08 9.65
C PRO A 20 0.91 -8.15 8.15
N LEU A 21 0.61 -6.99 7.56
CA LEU A 21 0.32 -6.85 6.13
C LEU A 21 1.59 -7.04 5.30
N ASN A 22 1.57 -7.96 4.34
CA ASN A 22 2.70 -8.20 3.45
C ASN A 22 2.87 -7.06 2.44
N VAL A 23 4.11 -6.61 2.27
CA VAL A 23 4.55 -5.70 1.20
C VAL A 23 5.25 -6.51 0.12
N ARG A 24 4.91 -6.30 -1.14
CA ARG A 24 5.44 -7.04 -2.29
C ARG A 24 6.16 -6.14 -3.29
N ALA A 25 7.13 -6.72 -4.00
CA ALA A 25 7.90 -6.03 -5.03
C ALA A 25 7.06 -5.63 -6.26
N SER A 26 6.03 -6.41 -6.57
CA SER A 26 5.06 -6.18 -7.64
C SER A 26 3.69 -6.72 -7.21
N VAL A 27 2.65 -6.37 -7.96
CA VAL A 27 1.35 -7.07 -7.88
C VAL A 27 1.59 -8.58 -8.02
N GLN A 28 1.07 -9.36 -7.06
CA GLN A 28 1.30 -10.81 -6.93
C GLN A 28 2.77 -11.26 -6.84
N GLY A 29 3.74 -10.33 -6.73
CA GLY A 29 5.17 -10.63 -6.68
C GLY A 29 5.66 -11.15 -5.33
N LYS A 30 6.98 -11.27 -5.17
CA LYS A 30 7.58 -11.74 -3.91
C LYS A 30 7.33 -10.77 -2.76
N VAL A 31 7.15 -11.30 -1.55
CA VAL A 31 7.09 -10.51 -0.31
C VAL A 31 8.48 -9.97 0.01
N ILE A 32 8.58 -8.66 0.20
CA ILE A 32 9.82 -7.93 0.51
C ILE A 32 9.79 -7.24 1.87
N GLY A 33 8.64 -7.27 2.56
CA GLY A 33 8.48 -6.66 3.86
C GLY A 33 7.12 -6.97 4.48
N LYS A 34 6.95 -6.53 5.73
CA LYS A 34 5.70 -6.63 6.48
C LYS A 34 5.45 -5.33 7.24
N LEU A 35 4.20 -4.90 7.30
CA LEU A 35 3.77 -3.72 8.04
C LEU A 35 2.87 -4.15 9.21
N PRO A 36 3.15 -3.71 10.44
CA PRO A 36 2.26 -3.96 11.56
C PRO A 36 0.97 -3.16 11.40
N ASN A 37 -0.11 -3.65 12.03
CA ASN A 37 -1.34 -2.87 12.15
C ASN A 37 -1.06 -1.50 12.76
N ARG A 38 -1.86 -0.51 12.37
CA ARG A 38 -1.73 0.90 12.74
C ARG A 38 -0.54 1.65 12.12
N LYS A 39 0.32 0.99 11.35
CA LYS A 39 1.37 1.67 10.59
C LYS A 39 0.75 2.63 9.57
N VAL A 40 1.25 3.87 9.54
CA VAL A 40 0.88 4.88 8.53
C VAL A 40 1.67 4.62 7.25
N VAL A 41 0.98 4.72 6.13
CA VAL A 41 1.53 4.61 4.77
C VAL A 41 0.91 5.70 3.89
N HIS A 42 1.58 6.02 2.79
CA HIS A 42 1.07 6.97 1.80
C HIS A 42 0.88 6.23 0.47
N VAL A 43 -0.33 6.24 -0.06
CA VAL A 43 -0.63 5.62 -1.35
C VAL A 43 -0.14 6.53 -2.46
N LEU A 44 0.66 5.95 -3.35
CA LEU A 44 1.24 6.61 -4.50
C LEU A 44 0.57 6.19 -5.81
N ASP A 45 0.08 4.95 -5.88
CA ASP A 45 -0.56 4.41 -7.08
C ASP A 45 -1.49 3.24 -6.76
N TYR A 46 -2.29 2.83 -7.75
CA TYR A 46 -3.16 1.67 -7.71
C TYR A 46 -2.97 0.79 -8.94
N ASP A 47 -3.13 -0.52 -8.74
CA ASP A 47 -3.14 -1.50 -9.84
C ASP A 47 -4.06 -2.66 -9.47
N TYR A 48 -4.36 -3.52 -10.45
CA TYR A 48 -5.27 -4.64 -10.31
C TYR A 48 -4.56 -5.92 -10.73
N ASP A 49 -4.83 -6.99 -9.99
CA ASP A 49 -4.35 -8.29 -10.43
C ASP A 49 -5.32 -8.97 -11.42
N SER A 50 -4.91 -10.12 -11.95
CA SER A 50 -5.71 -10.92 -12.89
C SER A 50 -7.06 -11.40 -12.34
N LYS A 51 -7.29 -11.28 -11.02
CA LYS A 51 -8.56 -11.59 -10.35
C LYS A 51 -9.37 -10.33 -10.01
N GLY A 52 -8.95 -9.16 -10.49
CA GLY A 52 -9.60 -7.88 -10.23
C GLY A 52 -9.39 -7.34 -8.82
N ARG A 53 -8.49 -7.93 -8.02
CA ARG A 53 -8.21 -7.41 -6.67
C ARG A 53 -7.36 -6.17 -6.76
N THR A 54 -7.75 -5.13 -6.03
CA THR A 54 -7.03 -3.86 -6.00
C THR A 54 -5.80 -3.93 -5.10
N TRP A 55 -4.68 -3.45 -5.64
CA TRP A 55 -3.43 -3.25 -4.95
C TRP A 55 -3.13 -1.76 -4.85
N ALA A 56 -2.51 -1.36 -3.75
CA ALA A 56 -1.99 -0.02 -3.56
C ALA A 56 -0.47 -0.07 -3.52
N TYR A 57 0.18 0.76 -4.33
CA TYR A 57 1.60 1.04 -4.18
C TYR A 57 1.76 2.08 -3.08
N VAL A 58 2.44 1.71 -2.00
CA VAL A 58 2.56 2.54 -0.81
C VAL A 58 3.99 2.90 -0.50
N SER A 59 4.19 4.11 0.00
CA SER A 59 5.41 4.59 0.61
C SER A 59 5.29 4.58 2.14
N TYR A 60 6.37 4.20 2.82
CA TYR A 60 6.43 4.11 4.27
C TYR A 60 7.85 4.38 4.78
N ASP A 61 8.02 4.40 6.11
CA ASP A 61 9.29 4.75 6.78
C ASP A 61 9.85 6.10 6.28
N SER A 62 8.99 7.13 6.27
CA SER A 62 9.32 8.48 5.83
C SER A 62 9.85 8.55 4.39
N GLY A 63 9.28 7.73 3.49
CA GLY A 63 9.65 7.73 2.08
C GLY A 63 10.82 6.82 1.71
N ARG A 64 11.45 6.15 2.69
CA ARG A 64 12.65 5.33 2.45
C ARG A 64 12.34 3.97 1.84
N ARG A 65 11.10 3.53 1.93
CA ARG A 65 10.67 2.23 1.45
C ARG A 65 9.32 2.32 0.75
N SER A 66 9.13 1.42 -0.20
CA SER A 66 7.89 1.32 -0.96
C SER A 66 7.61 -0.11 -1.39
N GLY A 67 6.37 -0.37 -1.78
CA GLY A 67 5.95 -1.65 -2.34
C GLY A 67 4.44 -1.78 -2.43
N TRP A 68 4.00 -2.91 -2.97
CA TRP A 68 2.59 -3.20 -3.22
C TRP A 68 1.96 -3.93 -2.04
N VAL A 69 0.78 -3.46 -1.63
CA VAL A 69 -0.06 -4.08 -0.60
C VAL A 69 -1.48 -4.27 -1.11
N PHE A 70 -2.23 -5.21 -0.53
CA PHE A 70 -3.66 -5.30 -0.81
C PHE A 70 -4.37 -4.06 -0.27
N ARG A 71 -5.14 -3.39 -1.14
CA ARG A 71 -5.83 -2.14 -0.81
C ARG A 71 -6.91 -2.32 0.26
N GLU A 72 -7.50 -3.51 0.36
CA GLU A 72 -8.54 -3.82 1.35
C GLU A 72 -8.01 -3.75 2.79
N PHE A 73 -6.70 -3.94 3.01
CA PHE A 73 -6.10 -3.95 4.35
C PHE A 73 -5.51 -2.61 4.79
N ILE A 74 -5.84 -1.53 4.09
CA ILE A 74 -5.50 -0.16 4.48
C ILE A 74 -6.76 0.71 4.49
N ALA A 75 -6.88 1.55 5.52
CA ALA A 75 -7.96 2.52 5.69
C ALA A 75 -7.42 3.94 5.50
N CYS A 76 -7.99 4.70 4.58
CA CYS A 76 -7.48 6.00 4.15
C CYS A 76 -8.35 7.15 4.67
N TYR A 77 -7.74 8.31 4.91
CA TYR A 77 -8.35 9.50 5.52
C TYR A 77 -7.73 10.80 5.00
#